data_AF-A0A848UAI6-F1
#
_entry.id   AF-A0A848UAI6-F1
#
_cell.length_a   1.000
_cell.length_b   1.000
_cell.length_c   1.000
_cell.angle_alpha   90.00
_cell.angle_beta   90.00
_cell.angle_gamma   90.00
#
_symmetry.space_group_name_H-M   'P 1'
#
loop_
_entity.id
_entity.type
_entity.pdbx_description
1 polymer ?
#
loop_
_entity_poly.entity_id
_entity_poly.type
_entity_poly.pdbx_seq_one_letter_code
_entity_poly.pdbx_strand_id
1 'polypeptide(L)'
;AEEARLQAEAEAAEAARLQAEAEAAEEARLQAEAEAAEEARLQAEAEAAEEARLQAEVEAEEQKRLASAALAADNNEADLKVAIADTDVTDRAKQAAAAEASRIAALARQMREYERVRDRELKILSGLSLRLRFLPGSATISKATQRALDGMFDLLYLYSDVPILVSLATNESDGSAADNVLSRDRGRAIASYLIQRGLEKKRFRIRIESGNDLPEGTHRVRVSAEDISQ
;
A
#
# COMPACT_ATOMS: atom_id res chain seq x y z
N ALA A 1 121.50 -46.78 48.77
CA ALA A 1 120.58 -45.81 49.42
C ALA A 1 119.99 -44.82 48.42
N GLU A 2 120.70 -44.48 47.33
CA GLU A 2 120.27 -43.51 46.32
C GLU A 2 119.28 -44.10 45.28
N GLU A 3 119.51 -45.34 44.81
CA GLU A 3 118.61 -46.04 43.87
C GLU A 3 117.19 -46.25 44.42
N ALA A 4 117.05 -46.56 45.71
CA ALA A 4 115.75 -46.76 46.35
C ALA A 4 114.94 -45.44 46.50
N ARG A 5 115.60 -44.27 46.59
CA ARG A 5 114.90 -42.98 46.63
C ARG A 5 114.41 -42.57 45.24
N LEU A 6 115.19 -42.85 44.19
CA LEU A 6 114.80 -42.55 42.81
C LEU A 6 113.60 -43.40 42.35
N GLN A 7 113.50 -44.67 42.76
CA GLN A 7 112.32 -45.50 42.47
C GLN A 7 111.06 -44.97 43.17
N ALA A 8 111.14 -44.64 44.45
CA ALA A 8 110.00 -44.11 45.20
C ALA A 8 109.52 -42.76 44.66
N GLU A 9 110.44 -41.91 44.19
CA GLU A 9 110.11 -40.62 43.57
C GLU A 9 109.45 -40.80 42.19
N ALA A 10 109.90 -41.77 41.39
CA ALA A 10 109.28 -42.10 40.11
C ALA A 10 107.86 -42.68 40.28
N GLU A 11 107.66 -43.59 41.25
CA GLU A 11 106.34 -44.17 41.56
C GLU A 11 105.37 -43.10 42.08
N ALA A 12 105.84 -42.18 42.94
CA ALA A 12 105.01 -41.07 43.43
C ALA A 12 104.63 -40.08 42.32
N ALA A 13 105.54 -39.80 41.39
CA ALA A 13 105.26 -38.96 40.23
C ALA A 13 104.28 -39.60 39.25
N GLU A 14 104.37 -40.92 39.04
CA GLU A 14 103.44 -41.68 38.20
C GLU A 14 102.04 -41.75 38.84
N ALA A 15 101.96 -42.01 40.14
CA ALA A 15 100.70 -42.01 40.88
C ALA A 15 100.00 -40.63 40.83
N ALA A 16 100.77 -39.54 40.99
CA ALA A 16 100.24 -38.18 40.87
C ALA A 16 99.73 -37.87 39.45
N ARG A 17 100.41 -38.38 38.41
CA ARG A 17 99.98 -38.23 37.01
C ARG A 17 98.68 -38.98 36.73
N LEU A 18 98.57 -40.22 37.20
CA LEU A 18 97.37 -41.05 37.03
C LEU A 18 96.17 -40.46 37.77
N GLN A 19 96.38 -39.88 38.95
CA GLN A 19 95.33 -39.22 39.70
C GLN A 19 94.83 -37.95 38.99
N ALA A 20 95.74 -37.12 38.48
CA ALA A 20 95.38 -35.93 37.70
C ALA A 20 94.67 -36.28 36.38
N GLU A 21 95.07 -37.37 35.73
CA GLU A 21 94.42 -37.88 34.52
C GLU A 21 93.00 -38.42 34.80
N ALA A 22 92.82 -39.10 35.93
CA ALA A 22 91.51 -39.57 36.37
C ALA A 22 90.56 -38.42 36.73
N GLU A 23 91.05 -37.41 37.46
CA GLU A 23 90.27 -36.20 37.81
C GLU A 23 89.86 -35.41 36.55
N ALA A 24 90.79 -35.21 35.60
CA ALA A 24 90.48 -34.54 34.33
C ALA A 24 89.47 -35.33 33.47
N ALA A 25 89.55 -36.66 33.46
CA ALA A 25 88.60 -37.51 32.75
C ALA A 25 87.19 -37.49 33.40
N GLU A 26 87.12 -37.40 34.73
CA GLU A 26 85.86 -37.27 35.46
C GLU A 26 85.21 -35.90 35.23
N GLU A 27 85.98 -34.81 35.30
CA GLU A 27 85.49 -33.47 34.97
C GLU A 27 84.97 -33.37 33.53
N ALA A 28 85.69 -33.94 32.56
CA ALA A 28 85.26 -33.99 31.17
C ALA A 28 83.96 -34.79 30.99
N ARG A 29 83.77 -35.89 31.74
CA ARG A 29 82.53 -36.68 31.71
C ARG A 29 81.35 -35.90 32.28
N LEU A 30 81.55 -35.21 33.41
CA LEU A 30 80.51 -34.40 34.06
C LEU A 30 80.10 -33.20 33.19
N GLN A 31 81.05 -32.57 32.50
CA GLN A 31 80.75 -31.49 31.55
C GLN A 31 79.93 -32.02 30.37
N ALA A 32 80.34 -33.13 29.76
CA ALA A 32 79.59 -33.73 28.65
C ALA A 32 78.17 -34.18 29.07
N GLU A 33 78.02 -34.70 30.29
CA GLU A 33 76.71 -35.07 30.83
C GLU A 33 75.82 -33.85 31.10
N ALA A 34 76.39 -32.76 31.63
CA ALA A 34 75.68 -31.51 31.85
C ALA A 34 75.23 -30.85 30.53
N GLU A 35 76.10 -30.81 29.52
CA GLU A 35 75.79 -30.28 28.19
C GLU A 35 74.67 -31.09 27.52
N ALA A 36 74.76 -32.43 27.55
CA ALA A 36 73.72 -33.30 26.99
C ALA A 36 72.36 -33.15 27.71
N ALA A 37 72.38 -32.96 29.03
CA ALA A 37 71.16 -32.71 29.81
C ALA A 37 70.54 -31.34 29.50
N GLU A 38 71.36 -30.31 29.27
CA GLU A 38 70.90 -28.98 28.89
C GLU A 38 70.31 -28.97 27.47
N GLU A 39 70.98 -29.61 26.51
CA GLU A 39 70.47 -29.77 25.14
C GLU A 39 69.13 -30.52 25.13
N ALA A 40 69.00 -31.61 25.89
CA ALA A 40 67.75 -32.36 26.00
C ALA A 40 66.62 -31.52 26.61
N ARG A 41 66.92 -30.66 27.60
CA ARG A 41 65.92 -29.77 28.20
C ARG A 41 65.45 -28.71 27.20
N LEU A 42 66.38 -28.11 26.46
CA LEU A 42 66.06 -27.09 25.45
C LEU A 42 65.24 -27.66 24.29
N GLN A 43 65.53 -28.89 23.86
CA GLN A 43 64.73 -29.58 22.84
C GLN A 43 63.30 -29.84 23.33
N ALA A 44 63.14 -30.38 24.53
CA ALA A 44 61.81 -30.63 25.11
C ALA A 44 61.00 -29.34 25.31
N GLU A 45 61.66 -28.24 25.70
CA GLU A 45 61.01 -26.93 25.83
C GLU A 45 60.59 -26.36 24.46
N ALA A 46 61.42 -26.51 23.44
CA ALA A 46 61.10 -26.08 22.08
C ALA A 46 59.92 -26.86 21.49
N GLU A 47 59.90 -28.19 21.65
CA GLU A 47 58.81 -29.06 21.20
C GLU A 47 57.49 -28.71 21.89
N ALA A 48 57.51 -28.55 23.22
CA ALA A 48 56.32 -28.16 23.98
C ALA A 48 55.79 -26.76 23.58
N ALA A 49 56.69 -25.81 23.28
CA ALA A 49 56.31 -24.49 22.82
C ALA A 49 55.70 -24.51 21.40
N GLU A 50 56.20 -25.37 20.51
CA GLU A 50 55.66 -25.57 19.17
C GLU A 50 54.28 -26.24 19.21
N GLU A 51 54.12 -27.30 20.01
CA GLU A 51 52.82 -27.95 20.20
C GLU A 51 51.76 -26.98 20.77
N ALA A 52 52.13 -26.17 21.77
CA ALA A 52 51.23 -25.17 22.34
C ALA A 52 50.83 -24.09 21.31
N ARG A 53 51.75 -23.68 20.43
CA ARG A 53 51.45 -22.75 19.33
C ARG A 53 50.47 -23.34 18.32
N LEU A 54 50.70 -24.60 17.91
CA LEU A 54 49.85 -25.29 16.94
C LEU A 54 48.44 -25.50 17.51
N GLN A 55 48.31 -25.88 18.78
CA GLN A 55 47.01 -26.01 19.45
C GLN A 55 46.27 -24.67 19.50
N ALA A 56 46.94 -23.60 19.90
CA ALA A 56 46.34 -22.26 19.95
C ALA A 56 45.90 -21.76 18.57
N GLU A 57 46.65 -22.07 17.51
CA GLU A 57 46.30 -21.72 16.14
C GLU A 57 45.06 -22.48 15.64
N VAL A 58 44.99 -23.78 15.92
CA VAL A 58 43.83 -24.62 15.58
C VAL A 58 42.57 -24.14 16.30
N GLU A 59 42.67 -23.88 17.61
CA GLU A 59 41.53 -23.38 18.40
C GLU A 59 41.06 -22.00 17.90
N ALA A 60 41.98 -21.10 17.57
CA ALA A 60 41.64 -19.78 17.04
C ALA A 60 40.95 -19.86 15.67
N GLU A 61 41.40 -20.73 14.78
CA GLU A 61 40.74 -20.96 13.48
C GLU A 61 39.37 -21.63 13.63
N GLU A 62 39.22 -22.57 14.57
CA GLU A 62 37.93 -23.19 14.86
C GLU A 62 36.93 -22.17 15.43
N GLN A 63 37.35 -21.31 16.35
CA GLN A 63 36.53 -20.22 16.87
C GLN A 63 36.09 -19.24 15.76
N LYS A 64 37.00 -18.87 14.84
CA LYS A 64 36.64 -18.03 13.68
C LYS A 64 35.62 -18.71 12.76
N ARG A 65 35.74 -20.02 12.53
CA ARG A 65 34.77 -20.79 11.73
C ARG A 65 33.41 -20.84 12.41
N LEU A 66 33.35 -21.08 13.72
CA LEU A 66 32.11 -21.10 14.48
C LEU A 66 31.44 -19.72 14.50
N ALA A 67 32.20 -18.65 14.71
CA ALA A 67 31.69 -17.28 14.70
C ALA A 67 31.16 -16.88 13.32
N SER A 68 31.86 -17.22 12.24
CA SER A 68 31.40 -16.93 10.87
C SER A 68 30.16 -17.74 10.48
N ALA A 69 30.09 -19.02 10.88
CA ALA A 69 28.89 -19.85 10.69
C ALA A 69 27.68 -19.32 11.47
N ALA A 70 27.87 -18.88 12.71
CA ALA A 70 26.81 -18.28 13.52
C ALA A 70 26.28 -16.99 12.91
N LEU A 71 27.16 -16.09 12.44
CA LEU A 71 26.76 -14.86 11.77
C LEU A 71 26.01 -15.13 10.45
N ALA A 72 26.42 -16.14 9.68
CA ALA A 72 25.73 -16.51 8.45
C ALA A 72 24.33 -17.09 8.71
N ALA A 73 24.16 -17.87 9.79
CA ALA A 73 22.86 -18.39 10.19
C ALA A 73 21.90 -17.29 10.64
N ASP A 74 22.38 -16.35 11.46
CA ASP A 74 21.57 -15.24 11.98
C ASP A 74 21.12 -14.29 10.85
N ASN A 75 22.01 -14.00 9.90
CA ASN A 75 21.67 -13.23 8.70
C ASN A 75 20.60 -13.92 7.84
N ASN A 76 20.74 -15.23 7.58
CA ASN A 76 19.74 -15.97 6.80
C ASN A 76 18.36 -16.01 7.49
N GLU A 77 18.31 -16.13 8.80
CA GLU A 77 17.05 -16.11 9.56
C GLU A 77 16.39 -14.72 9.53
N ALA A 78 17.18 -13.66 9.63
CA ALA A 78 16.70 -12.29 9.49
C ALA A 78 16.12 -12.02 8.09
N ASP A 79 16.81 -12.43 7.04
CA ASP A 79 16.36 -12.26 5.66
C ASP A 79 15.05 -13.02 5.38
N LEU A 80 14.90 -14.24 5.91
CA LEU A 80 13.66 -15.02 5.79
C LEU A 80 12.49 -14.33 6.49
N LYS A 81 12.70 -13.78 7.70
CA LYS A 81 11.66 -13.08 8.47
C LYS A 81 11.20 -11.82 7.75
N VAL A 82 12.12 -11.06 7.13
CA VAL A 82 11.79 -9.87 6.34
C VAL A 82 10.97 -10.25 5.11
N ALA A 83 11.37 -11.29 4.36
CA ALA A 83 10.63 -11.74 3.19
C ALA A 83 9.20 -12.23 3.52
N ILE A 84 9.02 -12.93 4.64
CA ILE A 84 7.70 -13.35 5.12
C ILE A 84 6.88 -12.13 5.54
N ALA A 85 7.47 -11.18 6.28
CA ALA A 85 6.77 -9.97 6.69
C ALA A 85 6.32 -9.12 5.48
N ASP A 86 7.15 -8.97 4.46
CA ASP A 86 6.81 -8.25 3.23
C ASP A 86 5.67 -8.92 2.47
N THR A 87 5.70 -10.25 2.32
CA THR A 87 4.60 -10.99 1.67
C THR A 87 3.29 -10.85 2.44
N ASP A 88 3.34 -10.99 3.77
CA ASP A 88 2.21 -10.78 4.67
C ASP A 88 1.59 -9.37 4.58
N VAL A 89 2.45 -8.34 4.51
CA VAL A 89 2.02 -6.95 4.34
C VAL A 89 1.38 -6.76 2.96
N THR A 90 1.96 -7.33 1.90
CA THR A 90 1.37 -7.23 0.56
C THR A 90 0.04 -7.96 0.45
N ASP A 91 -0.12 -9.12 1.09
CA ASP A 91 -1.35 -9.88 1.05
C ASP A 91 -2.45 -9.25 1.91
N ARG A 92 -2.10 -8.68 3.07
CA ARG A 92 -3.02 -7.83 3.84
C ARG A 92 -3.46 -6.61 3.04
N ALA A 93 -2.55 -5.95 2.32
CA ALA A 93 -2.88 -4.81 1.46
C ALA A 93 -3.81 -5.20 0.31
N LYS A 94 -3.56 -6.33 -0.37
CA LYS A 94 -4.43 -6.86 -1.43
C LYS A 94 -5.81 -7.23 -0.89
N GLN A 95 -5.89 -7.88 0.28
CA GLN A 95 -7.16 -8.24 0.92
C GLN A 95 -7.95 -7.01 1.35
N ALA A 96 -7.29 -6.01 1.92
CA ALA A 96 -7.92 -4.73 2.26
C ALA A 96 -8.46 -4.01 1.02
N ALA A 97 -7.66 -3.93 -0.05
CA ALA A 97 -8.09 -3.35 -1.34
C ALA A 97 -9.25 -4.13 -1.96
N ALA A 98 -9.25 -5.46 -1.92
CA ALA A 98 -10.35 -6.29 -2.42
C ALA A 98 -11.63 -6.13 -1.59
N ALA A 99 -11.51 -5.99 -0.27
CA ALA A 99 -12.64 -5.72 0.62
C ALA A 99 -13.23 -4.32 0.37
N GLU A 100 -12.38 -3.30 0.18
CA GLU A 100 -12.81 -1.95 -0.17
C GLU A 100 -13.49 -1.90 -1.54
N ALA A 101 -12.88 -2.52 -2.56
CA ALA A 101 -13.47 -2.66 -3.89
C ALA A 101 -14.85 -3.35 -3.83
N SER A 102 -15.00 -4.38 -2.98
CA SER A 102 -16.28 -5.07 -2.79
C SER A 102 -17.34 -4.17 -2.13
N ARG A 103 -16.96 -3.34 -1.15
CA ARG A 103 -17.86 -2.36 -0.52
C ARG A 103 -18.29 -1.28 -1.50
N ILE A 104 -17.35 -0.73 -2.27
CA ILE A 104 -17.63 0.25 -3.33
C ILE A 104 -18.54 -0.38 -4.39
N ALA A 105 -18.27 -1.62 -4.81
CA ALA A 105 -19.10 -2.33 -5.78
C ALA A 105 -20.51 -2.61 -5.24
N ALA A 106 -20.66 -2.93 -3.95
CA ALA A 106 -21.96 -3.13 -3.31
C ALA A 106 -22.77 -1.82 -3.25
N LEU A 107 -22.14 -0.72 -2.83
CA LEU A 107 -22.77 0.60 -2.80
C LEU A 107 -23.14 1.06 -4.21
N ALA A 108 -22.26 0.87 -5.20
CA ALA A 108 -22.55 1.15 -6.60
C ALA A 108 -23.68 0.28 -7.18
N ARG A 109 -23.87 -0.96 -6.69
CA ARG A 109 -25.05 -1.77 -7.06
C ARG A 109 -26.31 -1.19 -6.45
N GLN A 110 -26.31 -0.81 -5.18
CA GLN A 110 -27.47 -0.20 -4.53
C GLN A 110 -27.85 1.14 -5.17
N MET A 111 -26.87 1.99 -5.46
CA MET A 111 -27.11 3.25 -6.18
C MET A 111 -27.71 3.00 -7.57
N ARG A 112 -27.20 2.01 -8.32
CA ARG A 112 -27.76 1.66 -9.64
C ARG A 112 -29.20 1.16 -9.56
N GLU A 113 -29.57 0.42 -8.53
CA GLU A 113 -30.97 0.01 -8.33
C GLU A 113 -31.86 1.20 -8.00
N TYR A 114 -31.39 2.11 -7.13
CA TYR A 114 -32.09 3.36 -6.84
C TYR A 114 -32.27 4.23 -8.09
N GLU A 115 -31.21 4.42 -8.88
CA GLU A 115 -31.25 5.14 -10.16
C GLU A 115 -32.23 4.50 -11.15
N ARG A 116 -32.24 3.17 -11.27
CA ARG A 116 -33.20 2.46 -12.14
C ARG A 116 -34.65 2.67 -11.74
N VAL A 117 -34.94 2.65 -10.44
CA VAL A 117 -36.29 2.92 -9.93
C VAL A 117 -36.65 4.38 -10.16
N ARG A 118 -35.77 5.30 -9.77
CA ARG A 118 -35.89 6.74 -10.00
C ARG A 118 -36.20 7.05 -11.46
N ASP A 119 -35.43 6.54 -12.40
CA ASP A 119 -35.60 6.81 -13.83
C ASP A 119 -36.91 6.21 -14.37
N ARG A 120 -37.34 5.07 -13.84
CA ARG A 120 -38.63 4.46 -14.19
C ARG A 120 -39.79 5.31 -13.69
N GLU A 121 -39.73 5.83 -12.48
CA GLU A 121 -40.76 6.67 -11.90
C GLU A 121 -40.79 8.06 -12.55
N LEU A 122 -39.63 8.68 -12.78
CA LEU A 122 -39.54 9.98 -13.45
C LEU A 122 -40.01 9.94 -14.92
N LYS A 123 -40.03 8.77 -15.57
CA LYS A 123 -40.71 8.60 -16.88
C LYS A 123 -42.20 8.93 -16.82
N ILE A 124 -42.86 8.81 -15.66
CA ILE A 124 -44.28 9.18 -15.48
C ILE A 124 -44.49 10.68 -15.76
N LEU A 125 -43.47 11.53 -15.52
CA LEU A 125 -43.54 12.96 -15.85
C LEU A 125 -43.85 13.22 -17.32
N SER A 126 -43.39 12.35 -18.23
CA SER A 126 -43.72 12.47 -19.66
C SER A 126 -45.22 12.33 -19.93
N GLY A 127 -45.87 11.35 -19.29
CA GLY A 127 -47.32 11.13 -19.40
C GLY A 127 -48.14 12.23 -18.73
N LEU A 128 -47.67 12.75 -17.59
CA LEU A 128 -48.30 13.89 -16.91
C LEU A 128 -48.13 15.18 -17.72
N SER A 129 -47.01 15.36 -18.41
CA SER A 129 -46.73 16.54 -19.24
C SER A 129 -47.74 16.69 -20.38
N LEU A 130 -48.15 15.59 -20.99
CA LEU A 130 -49.18 15.58 -22.04
C LEU A 130 -50.56 16.05 -21.54
N ARG A 131 -50.79 16.04 -20.23
CA ARG A 131 -52.03 16.52 -19.60
C ARG A 131 -52.00 18.02 -19.31
N LEU A 132 -50.85 18.68 -19.47
CA LEU A 132 -50.70 20.12 -19.28
C LEU A 132 -51.29 20.88 -20.47
N ARG A 133 -52.58 21.17 -20.39
CA ARG A 133 -53.31 21.97 -21.38
C ARG A 133 -53.52 23.40 -20.88
N PHE A 134 -53.40 24.34 -21.80
CA PHE A 134 -53.74 25.73 -21.62
C PHE A 134 -54.87 26.09 -22.59
N LEU A 135 -55.67 27.09 -22.22
CA LEU A 135 -56.60 27.69 -23.16
C LEU A 135 -55.83 28.54 -24.18
N PRO A 136 -56.36 28.71 -25.42
CA PRO A 136 -55.75 29.57 -26.42
C PRO A 136 -55.48 30.97 -25.87
N GLY A 137 -54.29 31.52 -26.12
CA GLY A 137 -53.87 32.85 -25.66
C GLY A 137 -53.70 33.00 -24.15
N SER A 138 -53.80 31.91 -23.38
CA SER A 138 -53.78 31.96 -21.91
C SER A 138 -52.63 31.16 -21.29
N ALA A 139 -52.10 31.67 -20.18
CA ALA A 139 -51.15 30.99 -19.30
C ALA A 139 -51.78 30.54 -17.97
N THR A 140 -53.11 30.63 -17.84
CA THR A 140 -53.80 30.29 -16.60
C THR A 140 -53.84 28.78 -16.35
N ILE A 141 -53.52 28.37 -15.13
CA ILE A 141 -53.59 26.97 -14.71
C ILE A 141 -55.04 26.58 -14.45
N SER A 142 -55.57 25.67 -15.27
CA SER A 142 -56.91 25.08 -15.08
C SER A 142 -56.91 24.02 -13.98
N LYS A 143 -58.09 23.62 -13.46
CA LYS A 143 -58.22 22.50 -12.51
C LYS A 143 -57.70 21.16 -13.08
N ALA A 144 -57.75 20.96 -14.39
CA ALA A 144 -57.22 19.76 -15.02
C ALA A 144 -55.68 19.79 -15.05
N THR A 145 -55.10 20.93 -15.42
CA THR A 145 -53.66 21.21 -15.39
C THR A 145 -53.12 21.09 -13.97
N GLN A 146 -53.84 21.63 -12.98
CA GLN A 146 -53.48 21.56 -11.57
C GLN A 146 -53.32 20.11 -11.09
N ARG A 147 -54.30 19.23 -11.36
CA ARG A 147 -54.22 17.80 -11.00
C ARG A 147 -53.00 17.10 -11.61
N ALA A 148 -52.62 17.47 -12.83
CA ALA A 148 -51.41 16.94 -13.45
C ALA A 148 -50.14 17.46 -12.77
N LEU A 149 -50.11 18.75 -12.41
CA LEU A 149 -48.99 19.35 -11.68
C LEU A 149 -48.86 18.80 -10.25
N ASP A 150 -49.96 18.48 -9.57
CA ASP A 150 -49.93 17.84 -8.25
C ASP A 150 -49.28 16.46 -8.33
N GLY A 151 -49.65 15.64 -9.32
CA GLY A 151 -48.99 14.34 -9.53
C GLY A 151 -47.50 14.46 -9.92
N MET A 152 -47.12 15.55 -10.60
CA MET A 152 -45.70 15.84 -10.85
C MET A 152 -44.97 16.28 -9.58
N PHE A 153 -45.63 17.08 -8.73
CA PHE A 153 -45.08 17.53 -7.47
C PHE A 153 -44.69 16.36 -6.58
N ASP A 154 -45.57 15.36 -6.42
CA ASP A 154 -45.30 14.20 -5.56
C ASP A 154 -44.00 13.47 -5.97
N LEU A 155 -43.80 13.27 -7.28
CA LEU A 155 -42.61 12.63 -7.83
C LEU A 155 -41.36 13.51 -7.68
N LEU A 156 -41.47 14.80 -8.00
CA LEU A 156 -40.36 15.74 -7.97
C LEU A 156 -39.96 16.17 -6.55
N TYR A 157 -40.86 16.00 -5.59
CA TYR A 157 -40.61 16.18 -4.16
C TYR A 157 -39.83 14.99 -3.59
N LEU A 158 -40.21 13.75 -3.95
CA LEU A 158 -39.50 12.53 -3.56
C LEU A 158 -38.05 12.53 -4.06
N TYR A 159 -37.84 13.00 -5.30
CA TYR A 159 -36.52 13.16 -5.89
C TYR A 159 -36.10 14.63 -5.83
N SER A 160 -35.73 15.12 -4.64
CA SER A 160 -35.43 16.54 -4.40
C SER A 160 -34.19 17.07 -5.11
N ASP A 161 -33.29 16.19 -5.53
CA ASP A 161 -31.94 16.58 -5.96
C ASP A 161 -31.80 16.71 -7.48
N VAL A 162 -32.84 16.32 -8.24
CA VAL A 162 -32.80 16.37 -9.70
C VAL A 162 -33.21 17.76 -10.23
N PRO A 163 -32.45 18.37 -11.15
CA PRO A 163 -32.89 19.52 -11.93
C PRO A 163 -34.17 19.25 -12.70
N ILE A 164 -34.99 20.29 -12.88
CA ILE A 164 -36.27 20.24 -13.57
C ILE A 164 -36.18 21.15 -14.80
N LEU A 165 -36.32 20.56 -15.99
CA LEU A 165 -36.46 21.29 -17.23
C LEU A 165 -37.94 21.36 -17.64
N VAL A 166 -38.41 22.58 -17.87
CA VAL A 166 -39.74 22.84 -18.44
C VAL A 166 -39.54 23.38 -19.86
N SER A 167 -39.78 22.53 -20.86
CA SER A 167 -39.77 22.89 -22.28
C SER A 167 -41.18 23.23 -22.75
N LEU A 168 -41.33 24.36 -23.45
CA LEU A 168 -42.60 24.81 -24.01
C LEU A 168 -42.46 25.25 -25.46
N ALA A 169 -43.42 24.86 -26.28
CA ALA A 169 -43.62 25.36 -27.63
C ALA A 169 -45.09 25.70 -27.82
N THR A 170 -45.37 26.82 -28.47
CA THR A 170 -46.74 27.28 -28.80
C THR A 170 -46.77 27.67 -30.27
N ASN A 171 -47.88 27.38 -30.94
CA ASN A 171 -48.18 27.84 -32.29
C ASN A 171 -49.63 28.31 -32.32
N GLU A 172 -49.88 29.50 -31.79
CA GLU A 172 -51.21 30.10 -31.67
C GLU A 172 -51.27 31.50 -32.30
N SER A 173 -50.18 31.95 -32.93
CA SER A 173 -50.08 33.28 -33.52
C SER A 173 -49.33 33.27 -34.84
N ASP A 174 -49.53 34.29 -35.65
CA ASP A 174 -48.88 34.43 -36.98
C ASP A 174 -47.36 34.70 -36.90
N GLY A 175 -46.75 34.69 -35.70
CA GLY A 175 -45.34 35.02 -35.51
C GLY A 175 -44.71 34.45 -34.24
N SER A 176 -43.51 33.89 -34.40
CA SER A 176 -42.78 33.21 -33.32
C SER A 176 -42.49 34.09 -32.09
N ALA A 177 -42.46 35.41 -32.23
CA ALA A 177 -42.23 36.32 -31.10
C ALA A 177 -43.39 36.28 -30.07
N ALA A 178 -44.64 36.30 -30.53
CA ALA A 178 -45.80 36.27 -29.64
C ALA A 178 -45.96 34.88 -29.00
N ASP A 179 -45.76 33.81 -29.78
CA ASP A 179 -45.74 32.45 -29.28
C ASP A 179 -44.63 32.19 -28.25
N ASN A 180 -43.45 32.80 -28.43
CA ASN A 180 -42.35 32.70 -27.47
C ASN A 180 -42.68 33.40 -26.14
N VAL A 181 -43.35 34.55 -26.19
CA VAL A 181 -43.82 35.25 -24.98
C VAL A 181 -44.87 34.39 -24.25
N LEU A 182 -45.86 33.89 -24.97
CA LEU A 182 -46.92 33.05 -24.39
C LEU A 182 -46.37 31.74 -23.82
N SER A 183 -45.43 31.10 -24.52
CA SER A 183 -44.72 29.90 -24.03
C SER A 183 -43.93 30.20 -22.75
N ARG A 184 -43.30 31.37 -22.65
CA ARG A 184 -42.58 31.78 -21.44
C ARG A 184 -43.51 32.02 -20.26
N ASP A 185 -44.66 32.65 -20.48
CA ASP A 185 -45.63 32.92 -19.43
C ASP A 185 -46.26 31.63 -18.91
N ARG A 186 -46.58 30.68 -19.81
CA ARG A 186 -47.02 29.32 -19.46
C ARG A 186 -45.95 28.56 -18.65
N GLY A 187 -44.69 28.65 -19.06
CA GLY A 187 -43.58 28.02 -18.34
C GLY A 187 -43.39 28.58 -16.94
N ARG A 188 -43.50 29.91 -16.81
CA ARG A 188 -43.48 30.59 -15.50
C ARG A 188 -44.66 30.16 -14.63
N ALA A 189 -45.86 30.07 -15.17
CA ALA A 189 -47.04 29.63 -14.42
C ALA A 189 -46.86 28.20 -13.84
N ILE A 190 -46.32 27.28 -14.64
CA ILE A 190 -46.00 25.91 -14.20
C ILE A 190 -44.95 25.93 -13.08
N ALA A 191 -43.82 26.61 -13.31
CA ALA A 191 -42.74 26.68 -12.33
C ALA A 191 -43.20 27.35 -11.03
N SER A 192 -43.92 28.48 -11.13
CA SER A 192 -44.47 29.19 -9.98
C SER A 192 -45.42 28.31 -9.16
N TYR A 193 -46.29 27.55 -9.81
CA TYR A 193 -47.19 26.62 -9.11
C TYR A 193 -46.42 25.58 -8.30
N LEU A 194 -45.46 24.90 -8.93
CA LEU A 194 -44.67 23.84 -8.29
C LEU A 194 -43.74 24.38 -7.19
N ILE A 195 -43.18 25.58 -7.37
CA ILE A 195 -42.37 26.27 -6.37
C ILE A 195 -43.22 26.65 -5.15
N GLN A 196 -44.41 27.22 -5.37
CA GLN A 196 -45.33 27.56 -4.27
C GLN A 196 -45.78 26.32 -3.50
N ARG A 197 -45.84 25.16 -4.16
CA ARG A 197 -46.16 23.89 -3.51
C ARG A 197 -45.02 23.34 -2.64
N GLY A 198 -43.79 23.81 -2.85
CA GLY A 198 -42.64 23.49 -2.01
C GLY A 198 -41.38 23.05 -2.77
N LEU A 199 -41.38 23.05 -4.11
CA LEU A 199 -40.15 22.73 -4.86
C LEU A 199 -39.17 23.90 -4.89
N GLU A 200 -37.89 23.60 -4.80
CA GLU A 200 -36.85 24.63 -4.75
C GLU A 200 -36.70 25.35 -6.09
N LYS A 201 -36.78 26.68 -6.08
CA LYS A 201 -36.67 27.52 -7.28
C LYS A 201 -35.39 27.26 -8.10
N LYS A 202 -34.26 27.00 -7.44
CA LYS A 202 -32.95 26.77 -8.09
C LYS A 202 -32.92 25.53 -8.99
N ARG A 203 -33.87 24.61 -8.82
CA ARG A 203 -33.96 23.39 -9.63
C ARG A 203 -34.57 23.63 -11.01
N PHE A 204 -35.29 24.74 -11.22
CA PHE A 204 -36.05 24.96 -12.44
C PHE A 204 -35.25 25.67 -13.53
N ARG A 205 -35.31 25.10 -14.73
CA ARG A 205 -34.90 25.74 -15.99
C ARG A 205 -36.09 25.77 -16.93
N ILE A 206 -36.33 26.91 -17.58
CA ILE A 206 -37.41 27.05 -18.57
C ILE A 206 -36.76 27.22 -19.94
N ARG A 207 -37.14 26.36 -20.89
CA ARG A 207 -36.68 26.39 -22.27
C ARG A 207 -37.85 26.64 -23.19
N ILE A 208 -37.69 27.63 -24.06
CA ILE A 208 -38.67 27.93 -25.11
C ILE A 208 -38.18 27.28 -26.40
N GLU A 209 -39.02 26.43 -26.97
CA GLU A 209 -38.80 25.73 -28.23
C GLU A 209 -39.65 26.39 -29.32
N SER A 210 -39.23 26.23 -30.58
CA SER A 210 -40.04 26.65 -31.72
C SER A 210 -41.31 25.81 -31.78
N GLY A 211 -42.46 26.46 -32.00
CA GLY A 211 -43.74 25.80 -32.24
C GLY A 211 -44.07 25.57 -33.71
N ASN A 212 -43.18 25.93 -34.64
CA ASN A 212 -43.47 25.84 -36.08
C ASN A 212 -43.78 24.41 -36.57
N ASP A 213 -43.36 23.38 -35.83
CA ASP A 213 -43.64 21.98 -36.08
C ASP A 213 -45.01 21.53 -35.52
N LEU A 214 -45.67 22.36 -34.73
CA LEU A 214 -46.97 22.08 -34.13
C LEU A 214 -48.11 22.51 -35.06
N PRO A 215 -49.26 21.81 -35.02
CA PRO A 215 -50.48 22.31 -35.65
C PRO A 215 -50.86 23.70 -35.12
N GLU A 216 -51.48 24.51 -35.99
CA GLU A 216 -51.97 25.84 -35.62
C GLU A 216 -53.01 25.76 -34.50
N GLY A 217 -52.95 26.71 -33.56
CA GLY A 217 -53.80 26.76 -32.37
C GLY A 217 -53.39 25.77 -31.27
N THR A 218 -52.19 25.20 -31.32
CA THR A 218 -51.76 24.18 -30.35
C THR A 218 -50.46 24.51 -29.65
N HIS A 219 -50.21 23.76 -28.57
CA HIS A 219 -49.01 23.91 -27.75
C HIS A 219 -48.52 22.53 -27.25
N ARG A 220 -47.23 22.47 -26.93
CA ARG A 220 -46.56 21.32 -26.37
C ARG A 220 -45.82 21.72 -25.10
N VAL A 221 -46.05 20.98 -24.02
CA VAL A 221 -45.37 21.15 -22.74
C VAL A 221 -44.65 19.85 -22.40
N ARG A 222 -43.40 19.96 -21.97
CA ARG A 222 -42.62 18.85 -21.42
C ARG A 222 -41.98 19.28 -20.12
N VAL A 223 -42.28 18.56 -19.05
CA VAL A 223 -41.60 18.65 -17.77
C VAL A 223 -40.77 17.38 -17.61
N SER A 224 -39.46 17.53 -17.50
CA SER A 224 -38.52 16.43 -17.31
C SER A 224 -37.59 16.72 -16.14
N ALA A 225 -37.20 15.66 -15.45
CA ALA A 225 -36.06 15.70 -14.55
C ALA A 225 -34.81 15.35 -15.37
N GLU A 226 -33.87 16.28 -15.50
CA GLU A 226 -32.61 16.06 -16.21
C GLU A 226 -31.48 15.84 -15.20
N ASP A 227 -30.63 14.86 -15.44
CA ASP A 227 -29.34 14.78 -14.77
C ASP A 227 -28.40 15.81 -15.41
N ILE A 228 -27.60 16.53 -14.61
CA ILE A 228 -26.69 17.59 -15.13
C ILE A 228 -25.55 16.96 -15.98
N SER A 229 -25.50 15.63 -16.11
CA SER A 229 -24.51 14.92 -16.91
C SER A 229 -24.93 14.79 -18.37
N GLN A 230 -24.67 15.87 -19.14
CA GLN A 230 -24.31 15.81 -20.56
C GLN A 230 -22.94 16.45 -20.70
#